data_AF-A0AAN9S935-F1
#
_entry.id   AF-A0AAN9S935-F1
#
_cell.length_a   1.000
_cell.length_b   1.000
_cell.length_c   1.000
_cell.angle_alpha   90.00
_cell.angle_beta   90.00
_cell.angle_gamma   90.00
#
_symmetry.space_group_name_H-M   'P 1'
#
loop_
_entity.id
_entity.type
_entity.pdbx_description
1 polymer ?
#
loop_
_entity_poly.entity_id
_entity_poly.type
_entity_poly.pdbx_seq_one_letter_code
_entity_poly.pdbx_strand_id
1 'polypeptide(L)'
;MKSKIKRIPAVYLKWLLQHFHIDMVIRKMLETLDDPFTRFLEPEKFRSLRSENRGVLTGVGLSIDYPTKADVQASGLVISASPRGLAYRVGVSSGDVILLIDDMGLYDAAERLQ
;
A
#
# COMPACT_ATOMS: atom_id res chain seq x y z
N MET A 1 14.79 52.78 9.90
CA MET A 1 13.61 52.12 9.28
C MET A 1 13.09 51.06 10.26
N LYS A 2 11.99 51.32 11.01
CA LYS A 2 11.51 50.38 12.04
C LYS A 2 10.70 49.27 11.38
N SER A 3 11.26 48.06 11.33
CA SER A 3 10.57 46.86 10.85
C SER A 3 9.41 46.54 11.79
N LYS A 4 8.17 46.55 11.27
CA LYS A 4 6.98 46.13 12.01
C LYS A 4 6.94 44.61 12.05
N ILE A 5 7.44 44.01 13.11
CA ILE A 5 7.26 42.58 13.39
C ILE A 5 5.79 42.36 13.74
N LYS A 6 4.99 41.87 12.78
CA LYS A 6 3.63 41.40 13.04
C LYS A 6 3.73 40.03 13.73
N ARG A 7 3.39 39.99 15.03
CA ARG A 7 3.25 38.73 15.77
C ARG A 7 2.00 38.01 15.28
N ILE A 8 2.18 36.80 14.77
CA ILE A 8 1.07 35.91 14.41
C ILE A 8 0.63 35.20 15.71
N PRO A 9 -0.66 35.25 16.08
CA PRO A 9 -1.16 34.57 17.27
C PRO A 9 -0.95 33.05 17.18
N ALA A 10 -0.53 32.41 18.28
CA ALA A 10 -0.22 30.97 18.32
C ALA A 10 -1.40 30.06 17.91
N VAL A 11 -2.64 30.55 18.02
CA VAL A 11 -3.84 29.84 17.53
C VAL A 11 -3.79 29.59 16.02
N TYR A 12 -3.20 30.49 15.25
CA TYR A 12 -3.00 30.30 13.81
C TYR A 12 -1.97 29.23 13.52
N LEU A 13 -0.92 29.10 14.35
CA LEU A 13 0.09 28.05 14.19
C LEU A 13 -0.52 26.66 14.43
N LYS A 14 -1.38 26.54 15.45
CA LYS A 14 -2.14 25.31 15.71
C LYS A 14 -3.08 24.99 14.54
N TRP A 15 -3.79 25.99 14.01
CA TRP A 15 -4.62 25.84 12.81
C TRP A 15 -3.81 25.37 11.60
N LEU A 16 -2.63 25.96 11.38
CA LEU A 16 -1.75 25.66 10.25
C LEU A 16 -1.21 24.23 10.33
N LEU A 17 -0.83 23.77 11.53
CA LEU A 17 -0.39 22.41 11.78
C LEU A 17 -1.54 21.39 11.69
N GLN A 18 -2.75 21.77 12.08
CA GLN A 18 -3.92 20.89 12.05
C GLN A 18 -4.49 20.70 10.64
N HIS A 19 -4.24 21.65 9.72
CA HIS A 19 -4.64 21.56 8.31
C HIS A 19 -3.53 21.02 7.40
N PHE A 20 -2.30 20.90 7.88
CA PHE A 20 -1.20 20.31 7.12
C PHE A 20 -1.17 18.79 7.30
N HIS A 21 -1.91 18.10 6.43
CA HIS A 21 -1.85 16.65 6.28
C HIS A 21 -0.60 16.28 5.46
N ILE A 22 0.54 16.07 6.12
CA ILE A 22 1.82 15.72 5.48
C ILE A 22 1.70 14.43 4.64
N ASP A 23 0.90 13.48 5.10
CA ASP A 23 0.51 12.26 4.40
C ASP A 23 -0.13 12.53 3.04
N MET A 24 -1.01 13.53 2.94
CA MET A 24 -1.63 13.93 1.68
C MET A 24 -0.62 14.55 0.71
N VAL A 25 0.35 15.31 1.23
CA VAL A 25 1.44 15.88 0.42
C VAL A 25 2.33 14.76 -0.13
N ILE A 26 2.70 13.79 0.69
CA ILE A 26 3.53 12.66 0.25
C ILE A 26 2.78 11.83 -0.81
N ARG A 27 1.49 11.54 -0.61
CA ARG A 27 0.66 10.84 -1.61
C ARG A 27 0.69 11.55 -2.97
N LYS A 28 0.45 12.86 -2.99
CA LYS A 28 0.52 13.67 -4.22
C LYS A 28 1.90 13.70 -4.86
N MET A 29 2.97 13.69 -4.06
CA MET A 29 4.33 13.60 -4.59
C MET A 29 4.57 12.24 -5.26
N LEU A 30 4.13 11.14 -4.65
CA LEU A 30 4.29 9.79 -5.22
C LEU A 30 3.47 9.60 -6.50
N GLU A 31 2.29 10.20 -6.61
CA GLU A 31 1.49 10.20 -7.84
C GLU A 31 2.26 10.76 -9.05
N THR A 32 3.23 11.65 -8.84
CA THR A 32 4.04 12.21 -9.94
C THR A 32 5.07 11.24 -10.53
N LEU A 33 5.31 10.11 -9.86
CA LEU A 33 6.27 9.10 -10.31
C LEU A 33 5.74 8.22 -11.44
N ASP A 34 4.42 8.24 -11.71
CA ASP A 34 3.73 7.31 -12.63
C ASP A 34 4.11 5.83 -12.37
N ASP A 35 4.38 5.51 -11.11
CA ASP A 35 4.86 4.20 -10.66
C ASP A 35 3.81 3.51 -9.79
N PRO A 36 3.13 2.45 -10.28
CA PRO A 36 2.11 1.74 -9.52
C PRO A 36 2.68 0.93 -8.34
N PHE A 37 4.00 0.72 -8.29
CA PHE A 37 4.66 -0.05 -7.23
C PHE A 37 5.03 0.79 -6.02
N THR A 38 5.03 2.13 -6.15
CA THR A 38 5.38 3.04 -5.07
C THR A 38 4.14 3.67 -4.46
N ARG A 39 3.92 3.43 -3.16
CA ARG A 39 2.80 4.01 -2.41
C ARG A 39 3.19 4.45 -1.01
N PHE A 40 2.46 5.43 -0.48
CA PHE A 40 2.63 5.85 0.90
C PHE A 40 1.94 4.85 1.84
N LEU A 41 2.68 4.37 2.84
CA LEU A 41 2.16 3.52 3.90
C LEU A 41 1.94 4.37 5.16
N GLU A 42 0.70 4.44 5.63
CA GLU A 42 0.37 5.29 6.78
C GLU A 42 1.00 4.75 8.08
N PRO A 43 1.28 5.62 9.07
CA PRO A 43 1.96 5.21 10.30
C PRO A 43 1.22 4.14 11.11
N GLU A 44 -0.12 4.15 11.11
CA GLU A 44 -0.94 3.12 11.77
C GLU A 44 -0.77 1.76 11.10
N LYS A 45 -0.87 1.76 9.77
CA LYS A 45 -0.66 0.61 8.89
C LYS A 45 0.72 -0.01 9.05
N PHE A 46 1.76 0.83 9.05
CA PHE A 46 3.13 0.39 9.31
C PHE A 46 3.29 -0.23 10.70
N ARG A 47 2.62 0.31 11.73
CA ARG A 47 2.65 -0.26 13.09
C ARG A 47 1.95 -1.61 13.15
N SER A 48 0.83 -1.79 12.47
CA SER A 48 0.13 -3.09 12.36
C SER A 48 1.02 -4.13 11.68
N LEU A 49 1.58 -3.80 10.50
CA LEU A 49 2.52 -4.68 9.79
C LEU A 49 3.74 -5.07 10.63
N ARG A 50 4.32 -4.10 11.36
CA ARG A 50 5.47 -4.39 12.24
C ARG A 50 5.07 -5.20 13.47
N SER A 51 3.82 -5.07 13.93
CA SER A 51 3.30 -5.81 15.07
C SER A 51 3.00 -7.27 14.70
N GLU A 52 2.37 -7.51 13.55
CA GLU A 52 2.11 -8.85 13.01
C GLU A 52 3.42 -9.59 12.69
N ASN A 53 4.40 -8.88 12.14
CA ASN A 53 5.69 -9.46 11.76
C ASN A 53 6.69 -9.61 12.92
N ARG A 54 6.30 -9.28 14.16
CA ARG A 54 7.17 -9.42 15.36
C ARG A 54 7.27 -10.85 15.89
N GLY A 55 6.86 -11.85 15.11
CA GLY A 55 7.05 -13.26 15.48
C GLY A 55 6.61 -14.30 14.46
N VAL A 56 5.61 -14.02 13.60
CA VAL A 56 5.18 -14.96 12.55
C VAL A 56 4.67 -14.17 11.36
N LEU A 57 5.41 -14.18 10.25
CA LEU A 57 4.90 -13.70 8.97
C LEU A 57 3.92 -14.78 8.45
N THR A 58 2.63 -14.58 8.67
CA THR A 58 1.59 -15.54 8.27
C THR A 58 1.17 -15.29 6.83
N GLY A 59 1.11 -16.33 6.01
CA GLY A 59 0.62 -16.25 4.64
C GLY A 59 0.45 -17.63 4.01
N VAL A 60 -0.19 -17.66 2.84
CA VAL A 60 -0.42 -18.91 2.09
C VAL A 60 0.77 -19.29 1.19
N GLY A 61 1.82 -18.46 1.13
CA GLY A 61 3.01 -18.69 0.31
C GLY A 61 2.78 -18.35 -1.16
N LEU A 62 2.03 -17.27 -1.43
CA LEU A 62 1.81 -16.73 -2.76
C LEU A 62 2.63 -15.46 -2.96
N SER A 63 3.21 -15.35 -4.15
CA SER A 63 3.74 -14.09 -4.69
C SER A 63 2.81 -13.65 -5.82
N ILE A 64 2.56 -12.35 -5.89
CA ILE A 64 1.65 -11.73 -6.83
C ILE A 64 2.45 -10.72 -7.63
N ASP A 65 2.53 -10.93 -8.94
CA ASP A 65 3.19 -9.99 -9.85
C ASP A 65 2.16 -9.13 -10.58
N TYR A 66 2.40 -7.82 -10.62
CA TYR A 66 1.57 -6.91 -11.40
C TYR A 66 1.97 -7.00 -12.88
N PRO A 67 1.04 -7.32 -13.78
CA PRO A 67 1.34 -7.38 -15.21
C PRO A 67 1.78 -5.99 -15.69
N THR A 68 2.91 -5.94 -16.39
CA THR A 68 3.36 -4.70 -17.03
C THR A 68 2.45 -4.37 -18.23
N LYS A 69 2.44 -3.11 -18.69
CA LYS A 69 1.59 -2.63 -19.81
C LYS A 69 1.72 -3.44 -21.12
N ALA A 70 2.72 -4.33 -21.25
CA ALA A 70 2.88 -5.24 -22.39
C ALA A 70 2.05 -6.54 -22.26
N ASP A 71 1.69 -6.95 -21.05
CA ASP A 71 0.99 -8.22 -20.74
C ASP A 71 -0.52 -8.04 -20.53
N VAL A 72 -1.08 -6.90 -20.97
CA VAL A 72 -2.47 -6.47 -20.73
C VAL A 72 -3.52 -7.47 -21.27
N GLN A 73 -3.14 -8.42 -22.14
CA GLN A 73 -4.04 -9.51 -22.55
C GLN A 73 -4.32 -10.51 -21.42
N ALA A 74 -3.43 -10.62 -20.43
CA ALA A 74 -3.68 -11.34 -19.19
C ALA A 74 -4.17 -10.32 -18.15
N SER A 75 -5.48 -10.06 -18.11
CA SER A 75 -6.11 -9.22 -17.09
C SER A 75 -6.06 -9.83 -15.67
N GLY A 76 -5.13 -10.76 -15.42
CA GLY A 76 -4.95 -11.48 -14.19
C GLY A 76 -3.52 -11.33 -13.70
N LEU A 77 -3.36 -10.98 -12.42
CA LEU A 77 -2.04 -10.98 -11.79
C LEU A 77 -1.50 -12.40 -11.80
N VAL A 78 -0.27 -12.56 -12.28
CA VAL A 78 0.40 -13.87 -12.31
C VAL A 78 0.76 -14.22 -10.87
N ILE A 79 0.21 -15.33 -10.41
CA ILE A 79 0.51 -15.87 -9.10
C ILE A 79 1.64 -16.88 -9.26
N SER A 80 2.60 -16.83 -8.34
CA SER A 80 3.53 -17.94 -8.13
C SER A 80 3.40 -18.47 -6.69
N ALA A 81 3.32 -19.79 -6.56
CA ALA A 81 3.29 -20.44 -5.26
C ALA A 81 4.72 -20.83 -4.84
N SER A 82 5.13 -20.44 -3.63
CA SER A 82 6.40 -20.85 -3.05
C SER A 82 6.44 -22.37 -2.90
N PRO A 83 7.56 -23.04 -3.27
CA PRO A 83 7.70 -24.48 -3.07
C PRO A 83 7.42 -24.87 -1.61
N ARG A 84 6.55 -25.86 -1.40
CA ARG A 84 6.07 -26.32 -0.07
C ARG A 84 5.17 -25.35 0.70
N GLY A 85 4.78 -24.20 0.13
CA GLY A 85 3.80 -23.28 0.70
C GLY A 85 2.38 -23.87 0.73
N LEU A 86 1.47 -23.31 1.54
CA LEU A 86 0.09 -23.79 1.65
C LEU A 86 -0.63 -23.78 0.31
N ALA A 87 -0.47 -22.71 -0.47
CA ALA A 87 -1.05 -22.56 -1.80
C ALA A 87 -0.56 -23.63 -2.79
N TYR A 88 0.75 -23.94 -2.77
CA TYR A 88 1.32 -25.03 -3.57
C TYR A 88 0.72 -26.39 -3.17
N ARG A 89 0.51 -26.64 -1.87
CA ARG A 89 -0.04 -27.89 -1.35
C ARG A 89 -1.51 -28.10 -1.72
N VAL A 90 -2.27 -27.03 -1.97
CA VAL A 90 -3.66 -27.09 -2.44
C VAL A 90 -3.78 -26.99 -3.96
N GLY A 91 -2.67 -26.99 -4.69
CA GLY A 91 -2.64 -27.09 -6.15
C GLY A 91 -2.52 -25.77 -6.92
N VAL A 92 -2.35 -24.63 -6.23
CA VAL A 92 -2.13 -23.34 -6.91
C VAL A 92 -0.80 -23.41 -7.67
N SER A 93 -0.85 -23.06 -8.94
CA SER A 93 0.24 -23.16 -9.89
C SER A 93 0.60 -21.79 -10.48
N SER A 94 1.80 -21.72 -11.05
CA SER A 94 2.25 -20.50 -11.71
C SER A 94 1.34 -20.17 -12.90
N GLY A 95 0.85 -18.93 -12.97
CA GLY A 95 -0.06 -18.49 -14.04
C GLY A 95 -1.55 -18.59 -13.70
N ASP A 96 -1.89 -19.11 -12.51
CA ASP A 96 -3.25 -19.00 -12.00
C ASP A 96 -3.62 -17.52 -11.77
N VAL A 97 -4.92 -17.22 -11.89
CA VAL A 97 -5.47 -15.87 -11.69
C VAL A 97 -6.41 -15.87 -10.49
N ILE A 98 -6.12 -15.05 -9.47
CA ILE A 98 -7.05 -14.79 -8.36
C ILE A 98 -8.13 -13.86 -8.88
N LEU A 99 -9.37 -14.34 -8.85
CA LEU A 99 -10.55 -13.53 -9.16
C LEU A 99 -11.06 -12.79 -7.93
N LEU A 100 -11.12 -13.47 -6.78
CA LEU A 100 -11.69 -12.95 -5.53
C LEU A 100 -10.93 -13.47 -4.31
N ILE A 101 -10.93 -12.69 -3.24
CA ILE A 101 -10.53 -13.06 -1.88
C ILE A 101 -11.68 -12.67 -0.94
N ASP A 102 -12.29 -13.63 -0.25
CA ASP A 102 -13.43 -13.40 0.66
C ASP A 102 -14.53 -12.52 0.03
N ASP A 103 -14.94 -12.87 -1.20
CA ASP A 103 -15.91 -12.14 -2.03
C ASP A 103 -15.49 -10.73 -2.48
N MET A 104 -14.24 -10.33 -2.25
CA MET A 104 -13.68 -9.04 -2.66
C MET A 104 -12.74 -9.19 -3.86
N GLY A 105 -12.69 -8.19 -4.73
CA GLY A 105 -11.67 -8.13 -5.75
C GLY A 105 -10.27 -8.08 -5.12
N LEU A 106 -9.27 -8.62 -5.81
CA LEU A 106 -7.89 -8.67 -5.30
C LEU A 106 -7.36 -7.28 -4.88
N TYR A 107 -7.69 -6.24 -5.65
CA TYR A 107 -7.32 -4.87 -5.32
C TYR A 107 -8.02 -4.37 -4.05
N ASP A 108 -9.31 -4.64 -3.90
CA ASP A 108 -10.10 -4.27 -2.72
C ASP A 108 -9.57 -4.98 -1.46
N ALA A 109 -9.24 -6.27 -1.60
CA ALA A 109 -8.63 -7.06 -0.53
C ALA A 109 -7.25 -6.50 -0.15
N ALA A 110 -6.44 -6.10 -1.15
CA ALA A 110 -5.13 -5.51 -0.92
C ALA A 110 -5.22 -4.13 -0.23
N GLU A 111 -6.21 -3.30 -0.55
CA GLU A 111 -6.46 -2.03 0.15
C GLU A 111 -6.86 -2.23 1.61
N ARG A 112 -7.54 -3.33 1.92
CA ARG A 112 -8.00 -3.65 3.28
C ARG A 112 -6.88 -4.14 4.20
N LEU A 113 -5.83 -4.73 3.61
CA LEU A 113 -4.60 -5.12 4.29
C LEU A 113 -3.62 -3.95 4.49
N GLN A 114 -3.90 -2.79 3.87
CA GLN A 114 -3.15 -1.58 4.14
C GLN A 114 -3.58 -1.07 5.51
#